data_AF-A0A381ULL5-F1
#
_entry.id   AF-A0A381ULL5-F1
#
_cell.length_a   1.000
_cell.length_b   1.000
_cell.length_c   1.000
_cell.angle_alpha   90.00
_cell.angle_beta   90.00
_cell.angle_gamma   90.00
#
_symmetry.space_group_name_H-M   'P 1'
#
loop_
_entity.id
_entity.type
_entity.pdbx_description
1 polymer ?
#
loop_
_entity_poly.entity_id
_entity_poly.type
_entity_poly.pdbx_seq_one_letter_code
_entity_poly.pdbx_strand_id
1 'polypeptide(L)'
;VTIDFEQEVDHYGVNSIKWEFVVDDRVLKHWDLTDPDLGDRSVLPMWVADMDFLAAPPIIEAVTRRAQRGLYGYASKTDSYLSAVCGWMARRKAWAVDPEWILMMPGVVTALHVIVRHFTAPGDKVLIQRPVYHPFTFSIENNQREV
;
A
#
# COMPACT_ATOMS: atom_id res chain seq x y z
N VAL A 1 8.33 -8.43 -23.03
CA VAL A 1 8.99 -8.68 -21.73
C VAL A 1 8.27 -9.85 -21.10
N THR A 2 8.96 -10.96 -20.91
CA THR A 2 8.43 -12.10 -20.15
C THR A 2 8.79 -11.86 -18.69
N ILE A 3 7.83 -12.04 -17.79
CA ILE A 3 8.04 -11.96 -16.34
C ILE A 3 8.07 -13.40 -15.84
N ASP A 4 9.13 -13.75 -15.11
CA ASP A 4 9.25 -15.04 -14.45
C ASP A 4 8.68 -14.92 -13.03
N PHE A 5 7.52 -15.55 -12.79
CA PHE A 5 6.89 -15.62 -11.48
C PHE A 5 7.31 -16.86 -10.69
N GLU A 6 8.08 -17.77 -11.28
CA GLU A 6 8.65 -18.95 -10.61
C GLU A 6 10.01 -18.64 -9.98
N GLN A 7 10.60 -17.49 -10.31
CA GLN A 7 11.82 -17.02 -9.68
C GLN A 7 11.59 -16.78 -8.19
N GLU A 8 12.28 -17.55 -7.36
CA GLU A 8 12.37 -17.29 -5.93
C GLU A 8 13.17 -16.00 -5.67
N VAL A 9 12.64 -15.16 -4.78
CA VAL A 9 13.24 -13.88 -4.38
C VAL A 9 13.53 -13.94 -2.89
N ASP A 10 14.77 -13.62 -2.53
CA ASP A 10 15.16 -13.47 -1.12
C ASP A 10 14.62 -12.14 -0.58
N HIS A 11 13.83 -12.24 0.49
CA HIS A 11 13.19 -11.11 1.17
C HIS A 11 13.80 -10.82 2.55
N TYR A 12 14.91 -11.46 2.90
CA TYR A 12 15.64 -11.18 4.14
C TYR A 12 16.59 -9.98 3.96
N GLY A 13 16.73 -9.13 4.99
CA GLY A 13 17.60 -7.96 4.98
C GLY A 13 17.08 -6.76 4.20
N VAL A 14 15.82 -6.77 3.72
CA VAL A 14 15.21 -5.66 2.97
C VAL A 14 14.23 -4.83 3.80
N ASN A 15 14.11 -5.12 5.10
CA ASN A 15 13.17 -4.55 6.06
C ASN A 15 11.70 -4.77 5.65
N SER A 16 11.38 -5.97 5.16
CA SER A 16 10.02 -6.32 4.76
C SER A 16 9.13 -6.60 5.98
N ILE A 17 8.00 -5.88 6.12
CA ILE A 17 7.03 -6.15 7.20
C ILE A 17 6.55 -7.60 7.18
N LYS A 18 6.33 -8.16 5.98
CA LYS A 18 5.85 -9.53 5.82
C LYS A 18 6.83 -10.55 6.37
N TRP A 19 8.10 -10.37 6.07
CA TRP A 19 9.16 -11.34 6.33
C TRP A 19 9.86 -11.07 7.65
N GLU A 20 10.24 -9.85 7.97
CA GLU A 20 11.17 -9.55 9.06
C GLU A 20 10.49 -8.97 10.32
N PHE A 21 9.16 -8.89 10.35
CA PHE A 21 8.44 -8.28 11.46
C PHE A 21 7.17 -9.03 11.88
N VAL A 22 6.84 -8.88 13.16
CA VAL A 22 5.57 -9.31 13.75
C VAL A 22 4.94 -8.15 14.51
N VAL A 23 3.60 -8.13 14.54
CA VAL A 23 2.86 -7.22 15.43
C VAL A 23 2.63 -7.94 16.75
N ASP A 24 3.31 -7.48 17.80
CA ASP A 24 3.19 -7.98 19.17
C ASP A 24 2.79 -6.82 20.09
N ASP A 25 1.67 -6.95 20.80
CA ASP A 25 1.06 -5.89 21.61
C ASP A 25 0.95 -4.52 20.90
N ARG A 26 0.55 -4.55 19.62
CA ARG A 26 0.44 -3.37 18.72
C ARG A 26 1.76 -2.68 18.40
N VAL A 27 2.90 -3.28 18.75
CA VAL A 27 4.23 -2.80 18.40
C VAL A 27 4.78 -3.70 17.30
N LEU A 28 5.31 -3.08 16.25
CA LEU A 28 6.05 -3.79 15.21
C LEU A 28 7.43 -4.14 15.77
N LYS A 29 7.75 -5.43 15.85
CA LYS A 29 9.03 -5.93 16.35
C LYS A 29 9.72 -6.73 15.26
N HIS A 30 11.04 -6.60 15.19
CA HIS A 30 11.84 -7.48 14.34
C HIS A 30 11.61 -8.93 14.77
N TRP A 31 11.43 -9.80 13.79
CA TRP A 31 11.06 -11.18 14.02
C TRP A 31 11.95 -12.11 13.19
N ASP A 32 12.80 -12.86 13.87
CA ASP A 32 13.83 -13.68 13.22
C ASP A 32 13.32 -15.07 12.78
N LEU A 33 12.05 -15.44 13.04
CA LEU A 33 11.59 -16.81 12.73
C LEU A 33 11.36 -17.05 11.23
N THR A 34 11.52 -16.07 10.36
CA THR A 34 11.50 -16.28 8.90
C THR A 34 12.90 -16.44 8.31
N ASP A 35 13.94 -16.36 9.14
CA ASP A 35 15.32 -16.51 8.71
C ASP A 35 15.52 -17.91 8.08
N PRO A 36 16.01 -18.00 6.84
CA PRO A 36 16.23 -19.29 6.17
C PRO A 36 17.27 -20.16 6.90
N ASP A 37 18.21 -19.58 7.66
CA ASP A 37 19.22 -20.31 8.42
C ASP A 37 18.62 -21.11 9.59
N LEU A 38 17.34 -20.88 9.94
CA LEU A 38 16.63 -21.64 10.96
C LEU A 38 16.16 -23.03 10.49
N GLY A 39 16.19 -23.31 9.18
CA GLY A 39 15.75 -24.59 8.60
C GLY A 39 14.30 -24.92 8.95
N ASP A 40 14.03 -26.11 9.48
CA ASP A 40 12.67 -26.57 9.86
C ASP A 40 11.98 -25.72 10.94
N ARG A 41 12.73 -24.83 11.61
CA ARG A 41 12.18 -23.88 12.58
C ARG A 41 11.73 -22.57 11.95
N SER A 42 12.03 -22.37 10.66
CA SER A 42 11.62 -21.19 9.91
C SER A 42 10.12 -21.23 9.61
N VAL A 43 9.48 -20.07 9.68
CA VAL A 43 8.05 -19.86 9.44
C VAL A 43 7.87 -19.22 8.08
N LEU A 44 6.98 -19.76 7.26
CA LEU A 44 6.61 -19.17 5.97
C LEU A 44 5.56 -18.06 6.18
N PRO A 45 5.87 -16.78 5.89
CA PRO A 45 4.91 -15.70 6.09
C PRO A 45 3.89 -15.59 4.95
N MET A 46 2.59 -15.67 5.28
CA MET A 46 1.49 -15.59 4.31
C MET A 46 0.36 -14.63 4.73
N TRP A 47 0.68 -13.58 5.49
CA TRP A 47 -0.32 -12.82 6.26
C TRP A 47 -0.67 -11.43 5.70
N VAL A 48 0.34 -10.59 5.38
CA VAL A 48 0.14 -9.21 4.91
C VAL A 48 0.08 -9.15 3.38
N ALA A 49 -0.70 -8.20 2.86
CA ALA A 49 -1.04 -8.11 1.44
C ALA A 49 -0.02 -7.29 0.62
N ASP A 50 1.21 -7.76 0.55
CA ASP A 50 2.16 -7.47 -0.53
C ASP A 50 2.55 -8.76 -1.26
N MET A 51 3.42 -8.69 -2.26
CA MET A 51 3.77 -9.83 -3.13
C MET A 51 5.24 -10.20 -3.00
N ASP A 52 5.54 -11.49 -3.12
CA ASP A 52 6.91 -12.02 -3.18
C ASP A 52 7.45 -12.02 -4.63
N PHE A 53 7.08 -11.00 -5.41
CA PHE A 53 7.51 -10.83 -6.80
C PHE A 53 8.22 -9.50 -6.98
N LEU A 54 9.21 -9.48 -7.87
CA LEU A 54 9.83 -8.23 -8.30
C LEU A 54 8.81 -7.32 -8.99
N ALA A 55 8.96 -6.02 -8.77
CA ALA A 55 8.17 -5.02 -9.51
C ALA A 55 8.42 -5.15 -11.02
N ALA A 56 7.42 -4.80 -11.84
CA ALA A 56 7.55 -4.88 -13.29
C ALA A 56 8.77 -4.07 -13.79
N PRO A 57 9.55 -4.56 -14.77
CA PRO A 57 10.77 -3.88 -15.23
C PRO A 57 10.61 -2.38 -15.58
N PRO A 58 9.49 -1.93 -16.22
CA PRO A 58 9.27 -0.50 -16.47
C PRO A 58 9.18 0.35 -15.19
N ILE A 59 8.71 -0.22 -14.08
CA ILE A 59 8.62 0.46 -12.78
C ILE A 59 10.02 0.60 -12.18
N ILE A 60 10.79 -0.49 -12.16
CA ILE A 60 12.18 -0.49 -11.67
C ILE A 60 13.00 0.53 -12.46
N GLU A 61 12.94 0.50 -13.79
CA GLU A 61 13.66 1.44 -14.65
C GLU A 61 13.29 2.90 -14.38
N ALA A 62 11.98 3.20 -14.21
CA ALA A 62 11.52 4.55 -13.90
C ALA A 62 12.05 5.05 -12.55
N VAL A 63 12.04 4.20 -11.52
CA VAL A 63 12.56 4.52 -10.19
C VAL A 63 14.09 4.72 -10.23
N THR A 64 14.82 3.79 -10.86
CA THR A 64 16.28 3.87 -11.01
C THR A 64 16.68 5.14 -11.75
N ARG A 65 16.04 5.44 -12.87
CA ARG A 65 16.28 6.68 -13.62
C ARG A 65 15.99 7.92 -12.78
N ARG A 66 14.92 7.92 -11.98
CA ARG A 66 14.59 9.06 -11.08
C ARG A 66 15.62 9.24 -9.98
N ALA A 67 16.14 8.16 -9.41
CA ALA A 67 17.20 8.16 -8.41
C ALA A 67 18.52 8.70 -9.00
N GLN A 68 18.94 8.21 -10.16
CA GLN A 68 20.19 8.63 -10.81
C GLN A 68 20.26 10.14 -11.13
N ARG A 69 19.13 10.85 -11.19
CA ARG A 69 19.12 12.32 -11.40
C ARG A 69 19.74 13.12 -10.25
N GLY A 70 19.80 12.59 -9.03
CA GLY A 70 20.41 13.27 -7.88
C GLY A 70 19.67 14.51 -7.34
N LEU A 71 18.47 14.82 -7.84
CA LEU A 71 17.66 15.97 -7.41
C LEU A 71 16.41 15.51 -6.67
N TYR A 72 16.33 15.73 -5.35
CA TYR A 72 15.24 15.17 -4.51
C TYR A 72 14.43 16.23 -3.75
N GLY A 73 14.33 17.44 -4.32
CA GLY A 73 13.48 18.49 -3.79
C GLY A 73 11.98 18.20 -3.93
N TYR A 74 11.16 19.18 -3.57
CA TYR A 74 9.70 19.09 -3.64
C TYR A 74 9.20 18.69 -5.03
N ALA A 75 8.29 17.71 -5.05
CA ALA A 75 7.65 17.21 -6.26
C ALA A 75 6.12 17.34 -6.17
N SER A 76 5.47 17.49 -7.31
CA SER A 76 4.01 17.55 -7.44
C SER A 76 3.54 16.69 -8.61
N LYS A 77 2.24 16.42 -8.68
CA LYS A 77 1.61 15.74 -9.82
C LYS A 77 1.77 16.57 -11.10
N THR A 78 1.88 15.86 -12.21
CA THR A 78 1.95 16.41 -13.57
C THR A 78 0.73 15.98 -14.38
N ASP A 79 0.48 16.63 -15.52
CA ASP A 79 -0.57 16.22 -16.45
C ASP A 79 -0.36 14.80 -16.97
N SER A 80 0.89 14.39 -17.13
CA SER A 80 1.24 13.01 -17.51
C SER A 80 0.86 11.99 -16.43
N TYR A 81 1.00 12.33 -15.14
CA TYR A 81 0.52 11.50 -14.05
C TYR A 81 -1.00 11.35 -14.09
N LEU A 82 -1.74 12.47 -14.21
CA LEU A 82 -3.21 12.46 -14.28
C LEU A 82 -3.70 11.66 -15.50
N SER A 83 -3.10 11.89 -16.66
CA SER A 83 -3.42 11.17 -17.90
C SER A 83 -3.18 9.66 -17.77
N ALA A 84 -2.13 9.23 -17.05
CA ALA A 84 -1.86 7.83 -16.81
C ALA A 84 -2.95 7.17 -15.96
N VAL A 85 -3.40 7.84 -14.89
CA VAL A 85 -4.48 7.36 -14.01
C VAL A 85 -5.82 7.31 -14.75
N CYS A 86 -6.23 8.42 -15.37
CA CYS A 86 -7.49 8.50 -16.12
C CYS A 86 -7.51 7.48 -17.27
N GLY A 87 -6.41 7.37 -18.02
CA GLY A 87 -6.29 6.41 -19.11
C GLY A 87 -6.33 4.95 -18.64
N TRP A 88 -5.74 4.64 -17.48
CA TRP A 88 -5.84 3.30 -16.89
C TRP A 88 -7.29 2.93 -16.54
N MET A 89 -8.01 3.84 -15.88
CA MET A 89 -9.42 3.63 -15.53
C MET A 89 -10.29 3.47 -16.78
N ALA A 90 -10.10 4.30 -17.80
CA ALA A 90 -10.85 4.18 -19.05
C ALA A 90 -10.61 2.83 -19.73
N ARG A 91 -9.35 2.40 -19.87
CA ARG A 91 -9.03 1.14 -20.58
C ARG A 91 -9.39 -0.11 -19.79
N ARG A 92 -9.22 -0.12 -18.47
CA ARG A 92 -9.36 -1.31 -17.62
C ARG A 92 -10.73 -1.45 -16.98
N LYS A 93 -11.45 -0.34 -16.81
CA LYS A 93 -12.71 -0.26 -16.08
C LYS A 93 -13.83 0.40 -16.89
N ALA A 94 -13.57 0.79 -18.15
CA ALA A 94 -14.51 1.53 -19.00
C ALA A 94 -15.06 2.79 -18.33
N TRP A 95 -14.27 3.40 -17.44
CA TRP A 95 -14.68 4.55 -16.65
C TRP A 95 -13.90 5.80 -17.05
N ALA A 96 -14.61 6.80 -17.57
CA ALA A 96 -14.07 8.12 -17.87
C ALA A 96 -13.98 8.95 -16.58
N VAL A 97 -12.78 9.01 -16.01
CA VAL A 97 -12.47 9.83 -14.82
C VAL A 97 -12.05 11.23 -15.26
N ASP A 98 -12.68 12.26 -14.70
CA ASP A 98 -12.23 13.64 -14.86
C ASP A 98 -10.94 13.88 -14.03
N PRO A 99 -9.86 14.43 -14.62
CA PRO A 99 -8.65 14.78 -13.88
C PRO A 99 -8.89 15.67 -12.65
N GLU A 100 -9.92 16.53 -12.66
CA GLU A 100 -10.26 17.40 -11.53
C GLU A 100 -10.78 16.63 -10.32
N TRP A 101 -11.22 15.38 -10.49
CA TRP A 101 -11.66 14.53 -9.38
C TRP A 101 -10.49 13.92 -8.59
N ILE A 102 -9.25 14.03 -9.07
CA ILE A 102 -8.09 13.33 -8.51
C ILE A 102 -7.35 14.19 -7.47
N LEU A 103 -7.40 13.74 -6.21
CA LEU A 103 -6.58 14.26 -5.11
C LEU A 103 -5.47 13.25 -4.76
N MET A 104 -4.24 13.74 -4.59
CA MET A 104 -3.12 12.89 -4.15
C MET A 104 -3.17 12.66 -2.64
N MET A 105 -3.14 11.39 -2.24
CA MET A 105 -3.03 10.97 -0.85
C MET A 105 -1.88 9.97 -0.73
N PRO A 106 -1.16 9.93 0.41
CA PRO A 106 -0.06 8.98 0.60
C PRO A 106 -0.53 7.52 0.67
N GLY A 107 -1.81 7.28 0.95
CA GLY A 107 -2.41 5.95 0.96
C GLY A 107 -3.91 5.98 1.21
N VAL A 108 -4.57 4.85 0.92
CA VAL A 108 -6.03 4.71 1.07
C VAL A 108 -6.48 4.82 2.52
N VAL A 109 -5.72 4.25 3.47
CA VAL A 109 -6.06 4.35 4.91
C VAL A 109 -6.07 5.81 5.37
N THR A 110 -5.06 6.61 5.00
CA THR A 110 -5.05 8.05 5.28
C THR A 110 -6.26 8.75 4.66
N ALA A 111 -6.62 8.40 3.42
CA ALA A 111 -7.81 8.95 2.77
C ALA A 111 -9.10 8.61 3.53
N LEU A 112 -9.27 7.37 4.04
CA LEU A 112 -10.43 6.99 4.84
C LEU A 112 -10.56 7.86 6.10
N HIS A 113 -9.46 8.06 6.84
CA HIS A 113 -9.48 8.95 8.01
C HIS A 113 -9.86 10.38 7.67
N VAL A 114 -9.38 10.92 6.55
CA VAL A 114 -9.72 12.28 6.09
C VAL A 114 -11.19 12.37 5.66
N ILE A 115 -11.69 11.38 4.91
CA ILE A 115 -13.08 11.31 4.46
C ILE A 115 -14.02 11.27 5.67
N VAL A 116 -13.81 10.34 6.61
CA VAL A 116 -14.63 10.27 7.84
C VAL A 116 -14.59 11.61 8.56
N ARG A 117 -13.39 12.18 8.76
CA ARG A 117 -13.22 13.44 9.47
C ARG A 117 -13.96 14.60 8.81
N HIS A 118 -13.99 14.65 7.49
CA HIS A 118 -14.53 15.75 6.70
C HIS A 118 -16.05 15.68 6.54
N PHE A 119 -16.62 14.50 6.35
CA PHE A 119 -18.04 14.32 5.99
C PHE A 119 -18.96 13.99 7.17
N THR A 120 -18.44 13.91 8.39
CA THR A 120 -19.22 13.57 9.60
C THR A 120 -18.75 14.41 10.79
N ALA A 121 -19.51 14.40 11.88
CA ALA A 121 -19.14 14.95 13.18
C ALA A 121 -18.83 13.84 14.20
N PRO A 122 -18.09 14.13 15.30
CA PRO A 122 -17.99 13.21 16.42
C PRO A 122 -19.38 12.75 16.92
N GLY A 123 -19.54 11.44 17.15
CA GLY A 123 -20.81 10.80 17.52
C GLY A 123 -21.69 10.35 16.33
N ASP A 124 -21.39 10.77 15.10
CA ASP A 124 -22.11 10.25 13.92
C ASP A 124 -21.81 8.76 13.69
N LYS A 125 -22.75 8.09 13.00
CA LYS A 125 -22.66 6.66 12.65
C LYS A 125 -22.20 6.45 11.22
N VAL A 126 -21.28 5.51 11.01
CA VAL A 126 -20.72 5.15 9.70
C VAL A 126 -20.82 3.64 9.47
N LEU A 127 -21.70 3.25 8.54
CA LEU A 127 -21.92 1.84 8.21
C LEU A 127 -20.72 1.19 7.51
N ILE A 128 -20.35 -0.01 7.97
CA ILE A 128 -19.43 -0.92 7.27
C ILE A 128 -20.03 -2.33 7.21
N GLN A 129 -19.61 -3.16 6.24
CA GLN A 129 -20.08 -4.53 6.06
C GLN A 129 -18.99 -5.53 6.46
N ARG A 130 -19.15 -6.21 7.61
CA ARG A 130 -18.16 -7.17 8.14
C ARG A 130 -18.37 -8.60 7.58
N PRO A 131 -17.31 -9.43 7.49
CA PRO A 131 -15.90 -9.13 7.80
C PRO A 131 -15.26 -8.22 6.74
N VAL A 132 -14.44 -7.25 7.18
CA VAL A 132 -13.77 -6.27 6.31
C VAL A 132 -12.43 -5.85 6.89
N TYR A 133 -11.58 -5.29 6.03
CA TYR A 133 -10.27 -4.75 6.37
C TYR A 133 -10.31 -3.83 7.61
N HIS A 134 -9.56 -4.20 8.66
CA HIS A 134 -9.64 -3.56 9.98
C HIS A 134 -9.52 -2.02 9.99
N PRO A 135 -8.69 -1.39 9.13
CA PRO A 135 -8.65 0.07 9.03
C PRO A 135 -9.96 0.77 8.70
N PHE A 136 -10.98 0.09 8.18
CA PHE A 136 -12.32 0.67 8.09
C PHE A 136 -12.85 1.05 9.47
N THR A 137 -12.84 0.12 10.43
CA THR A 137 -13.24 0.39 11.82
C THR A 137 -12.35 1.45 12.47
N PHE A 138 -11.03 1.35 12.31
CA PHE A 138 -10.11 2.32 12.92
C PHE A 138 -10.28 3.75 12.37
N SER A 139 -10.61 3.89 11.07
CA SER A 139 -10.85 5.20 10.47
C SER A 139 -12.07 5.92 11.05
N ILE A 140 -13.02 5.16 11.61
CA ILE A 140 -14.26 5.65 12.23
C ILE A 140 -14.02 5.94 13.72
N GLU A 141 -13.59 4.93 14.48
CA GLU A 141 -13.44 5.02 15.94
C GLU A 141 -12.35 6.01 16.36
N ASN A 142 -11.20 6.04 15.68
CA ASN A 142 -10.12 7.00 16.01
C ASN A 142 -10.51 8.44 15.69
N ASN A 143 -11.53 8.64 14.85
CA ASN A 143 -12.15 9.93 14.62
C ASN A 143 -13.32 10.20 15.58
N GLN A 144 -13.57 9.39 16.62
CA GLN A 144 -14.68 9.58 17.56
C GLN A 144 -16.07 9.44 16.89
N ARG A 145 -16.19 8.57 15.89
CA ARG A 145 -17.48 8.17 15.28
C ARG A 145 -17.82 6.75 15.72
N GLU A 146 -19.07 6.36 15.51
CA GLU A 146 -19.58 5.01 15.79
C GLU A 146 -19.69 4.21 14.49
N VAL A 147 -19.34 2.93 14.54
CA VAL A 147 -19.55 1.98 13.44
C VAL A 147 -20.99 1.47 13.48
#